data_AF-A0AB37TVB7-F1
#
_entry.id   AF-A0AB37TVB7-F1
#
_cell.length_a   1.000
_cell.length_b   1.000
_cell.length_c   1.000
_cell.angle_alpha   90.00
_cell.angle_beta   90.00
_cell.angle_gamma   90.00
#
_symmetry.space_group_name_H-M   'P 1'
#
loop_
_entity.id
_entity.type
_entity.pdbx_description
1 polymer ?
#
loop_
_entity_poly.entity_id
_entity_poly.type
_entity_poly.pdbx_seq_one_letter_code
_entity_poly.pdbx_strand_id
1 'polypeptide(L)'
;MTGSDGTLRTDQGPATREPVPYREVTEDHYAPTYTAEVTVTPVDAESVVLSGRCPRCRCPAVFLHAPRTFRAAPRRADRSDIPVICTCTTPHPDRPEDETGCGAYWNVRLERA
;
A
#
# COMPACT_ATOMS: atom_id res chain seq x y z
N MET A 1 -1.75 -42.35 24.98
CA MET A 1 -1.68 -40.96 25.48
C MET A 1 -1.35 -40.07 24.29
N THR A 2 -2.24 -39.11 24.07
CA THR A 2 -2.32 -38.03 23.08
C THR A 2 -0.99 -37.32 22.81
N GLY A 3 -0.62 -37.09 21.55
CA GLY A 3 -0.69 -35.76 20.88
C GLY A 3 0.72 -35.13 20.84
N SER A 4 1.23 -34.44 19.82
CA SER A 4 0.55 -33.62 18.83
C SER A 4 1.48 -33.41 17.63
N ASP A 5 0.93 -33.63 16.44
CA ASP A 5 1.56 -33.35 15.15
C ASP A 5 1.44 -31.83 14.89
N GLY A 6 2.53 -31.11 15.11
CA GLY A 6 2.61 -29.66 14.99
C GLY A 6 2.71 -29.20 13.54
N THR A 7 1.66 -29.43 12.75
CA THR A 7 1.56 -28.82 11.42
C THR A 7 1.24 -27.33 11.60
N LEU A 8 2.26 -26.50 11.41
CA LEU A 8 2.10 -25.06 11.17
C LEU A 8 1.19 -24.90 9.94
N ARG A 9 -0.07 -24.57 10.22
CA ARG A 9 -1.09 -24.36 9.20
C ARG A 9 -0.83 -23.00 8.54
N THR A 10 -0.01 -22.99 7.50
CA THR A 10 0.07 -21.86 6.55
C THR A 10 -1.17 -21.92 5.64
N ASP A 11 -2.35 -21.69 6.19
CA ASP A 11 -3.57 -21.51 5.41
C ASP A 11 -3.65 -20.06 4.95
N GLN A 12 -2.91 -19.76 3.90
CA GLN A 12 -3.11 -18.57 3.11
C GLN A 12 -3.01 -18.94 1.62
N GLY A 13 -3.94 -19.80 1.19
CA GLY A 13 -4.23 -19.92 -0.24
C GLY A 13 -4.68 -18.56 -0.79
N PRO A 14 -4.34 -18.22 -2.04
CA PRO A 14 -4.74 -16.93 -2.60
C PRO A 14 -6.25 -16.91 -2.70
N ALA A 15 -6.91 -16.04 -1.93
CA ALA A 15 -8.28 -15.66 -2.22
C ALA A 15 -8.27 -14.96 -3.58
N THR A 16 -8.56 -15.71 -4.65
CA THR A 16 -8.70 -15.19 -6.01
C THR A 16 -10.00 -14.41 -6.07
N ARG A 17 -9.96 -13.18 -5.54
CA ARG A 17 -10.98 -12.18 -5.80
C ARG A 17 -10.86 -11.79 -7.28
N GLU A 18 -11.99 -11.71 -7.97
CA GLU A 18 -12.02 -11.32 -9.37
C GLU A 18 -11.31 -9.96 -9.55
N PRO A 19 -10.37 -9.85 -10.50
CA PRO A 19 -9.61 -8.63 -10.68
C PRO A 19 -10.50 -7.52 -11.23
N VAL A 20 -10.50 -6.37 -10.54
CA VAL A 20 -11.20 -5.17 -11.03
C VAL A 20 -10.50 -4.61 -12.29
N PRO A 21 -11.22 -4.00 -13.24
CA PRO A 21 -10.58 -3.29 -14.35
C PRO A 21 -9.71 -2.14 -13.86
N TYR A 22 -8.62 -1.87 -14.58
CA TYR A 22 -7.78 -0.70 -14.35
C TYR A 22 -8.63 0.56 -14.48
N ARG A 23 -8.51 1.45 -13.49
CA ARG A 23 -9.09 2.78 -13.55
C ARG A 23 -8.35 3.70 -12.59
N GLU A 24 -7.93 4.84 -13.08
CA GLU A 24 -7.42 5.91 -12.23
C GLU A 24 -8.57 6.51 -11.43
N VAL A 25 -8.59 6.24 -10.12
CA VAL A 25 -9.71 6.64 -9.25
C VAL A 25 -9.26 6.80 -7.81
N THR A 26 -9.91 7.74 -7.12
CA THR A 26 -9.82 7.93 -5.68
C THR A 26 -11.21 8.08 -5.09
N GLU A 27 -11.39 7.68 -3.84
CA GLU A 27 -12.63 7.84 -3.09
C GLU A 27 -12.30 8.19 -1.64
N ASP A 28 -13.18 8.96 -0.97
CA ASP A 28 -12.97 9.46 0.38
C ASP A 28 -12.65 8.36 1.41
N HIS A 29 -13.20 7.17 1.20
CA HIS A 29 -13.02 6.04 2.11
C HIS A 29 -11.70 5.28 1.90
N TYR A 30 -10.94 5.55 0.84
CA TYR A 30 -9.72 4.79 0.52
C TYR A 30 -8.63 4.99 1.57
N ALA A 31 -8.34 6.25 1.93
CA ALA A 31 -7.35 6.56 2.94
C ALA A 31 -7.67 5.92 4.31
N PRO A 32 -8.86 6.13 4.92
CA PRO A 32 -9.17 5.53 6.23
C PRO A 32 -9.20 4.00 6.18
N THR A 33 -9.66 3.41 5.08
CA THR A 33 -9.63 1.94 4.89
C THR A 33 -8.21 1.42 4.85
N TYR A 34 -7.31 2.08 4.12
CA TYR A 34 -5.91 1.68 4.03
C TYR A 34 -5.19 1.84 5.36
N THR A 35 -5.35 2.99 6.03
CA THR A 35 -4.65 3.29 7.29
C THR A 35 -5.10 2.42 8.47
N ALA A 36 -6.28 1.80 8.39
CA ALA A 36 -6.76 0.87 9.43
C ALA A 36 -5.92 -0.40 9.57
N GLU A 37 -5.22 -0.81 8.50
CA GLU A 37 -4.48 -2.09 8.43
C GLU A 37 -3.02 -1.92 7.97
N VAL A 38 -2.56 -0.68 7.75
CA VAL A 38 -1.21 -0.44 7.21
C VAL A 38 -0.14 -0.66 8.26
N THR A 39 0.93 -1.34 7.86
CA THR A 39 2.20 -1.39 8.60
C THR A 39 3.16 -0.35 8.03
N VAL A 40 3.70 0.49 8.90
CA VAL A 40 4.71 1.50 8.55
C VAL A 40 6.07 1.04 9.06
N THR A 41 7.01 0.82 8.14
CA THR A 41 8.38 0.38 8.46
C THR A 41 9.38 1.47 8.05
N PRO A 42 10.07 2.12 8.99
CA PRO A 42 11.17 3.03 8.67
C PRO A 42 12.29 2.28 7.94
N VAL A 43 12.81 2.88 6.86
CA VAL A 43 13.99 2.37 6.14
C VAL A 43 15.24 3.12 6.58
N ASP A 44 15.13 4.44 6.70
CA ASP A 44 16.16 5.35 7.19
C ASP A 44 15.49 6.56 7.89
N ALA A 45 16.25 7.63 8.16
CA ALA A 45 15.75 8.81 8.86
C ALA A 45 14.66 9.59 8.10
N GLU A 46 14.55 9.37 6.80
CA GLU A 46 13.70 10.16 5.90
C GLU A 46 12.74 9.30 5.06
N SER A 47 13.05 8.01 4.87
CA SER A 47 12.28 7.08 4.04
C SER A 47 11.49 6.07 4.86
N VAL A 48 10.26 5.76 4.40
CA VAL A 48 9.40 4.75 5.01
C VAL A 48 8.78 3.83 3.95
N VAL A 49 8.58 2.56 4.31
CA VAL A 49 7.79 1.60 3.54
C VAL A 49 6.41 1.48 4.18
N LEU A 50 5.37 1.68 3.37
CA LEU A 50 3.98 1.44 3.72
C LEU A 50 3.54 0.10 3.12
N SER A 51 3.23 -0.87 3.98
CA SER A 51 2.75 -2.20 3.58
C SER A 51 1.30 -2.36 3.99
N GLY A 52 0.40 -2.61 3.04
CA GLY A 52 -1.03 -2.76 3.33
C GLY A 52 -1.81 -3.42 2.20
N ARG A 53 -3.13 -3.27 2.21
CA ARG A 53 -4.02 -3.76 1.13
C ARG A 53 -4.65 -2.61 0.40
N CYS A 54 -4.67 -2.67 -0.94
CA CYS A 54 -5.38 -1.68 -1.74
C CYS A 54 -6.87 -1.64 -1.34
N PRO A 55 -7.45 -0.48 -1.01
CA PRO A 55 -8.86 -0.39 -0.57
C PRO A 55 -9.83 -0.81 -1.67
N ARG A 56 -9.43 -0.68 -2.95
CA ARG A 56 -10.23 -1.05 -4.12
C ARG A 56 -10.13 -2.53 -4.50
N CYS A 57 -8.92 -3.02 -4.82
CA CYS A 57 -8.75 -4.40 -5.29
C CYS A 57 -8.44 -5.41 -4.17
N ARG A 58 -8.11 -4.94 -2.96
CA ARG A 58 -7.75 -5.75 -1.77
C ARG A 58 -6.47 -6.58 -1.90
N CYS A 59 -5.77 -6.48 -3.02
CA CYS A 59 -4.45 -7.07 -3.21
C CYS A 59 -3.43 -6.42 -2.26
N PRO A 60 -2.42 -7.18 -1.81
CA PRO A 60 -1.27 -6.61 -1.10
C PRO A 60 -0.59 -5.53 -1.95
N ALA A 61 -0.26 -4.41 -1.33
CA ALA A 61 0.44 -3.29 -1.93
C ALA A 61 1.55 -2.81 -1.00
N VAL A 62 2.73 -2.58 -1.57
CA VAL A 62 3.91 -2.07 -0.87
C VAL A 62 4.33 -0.78 -1.55
N PHE A 63 4.39 0.31 -0.79
CA PHE A 63 4.74 1.63 -1.29
C PHE A 63 5.94 2.18 -0.54
N LEU A 64 7.00 2.54 -1.26
CA LEU A 64 8.17 3.23 -0.70
C LEU A 64 7.96 4.74 -0.82
N HIS A 65 7.83 5.41 0.32
CA HIS A 65 7.96 6.86 0.37
C HIS A 65 9.41 7.22 0.66
N ALA A 66 10.07 7.84 -0.32
CA ALA A 66 11.36 8.50 -0.14
C ALA A 66 11.19 9.99 -0.47
N PRO A 67 11.66 10.92 0.38
CA PRO A 67 11.54 12.33 0.11
C PRO A 67 12.38 12.71 -1.12
N ARG A 68 11.80 13.53 -1.99
CA ARG A 68 12.53 14.08 -3.13
C ARG A 68 13.47 15.16 -2.61
N THR A 69 14.78 14.98 -2.79
CA THR A 69 15.81 15.95 -2.45
C THR A 69 15.82 17.10 -3.47
N PHE A 70 14.86 18.02 -3.37
CA PHE A 70 14.97 19.31 -4.06
C PHE A 70 15.82 20.26 -3.23
N ARG A 71 16.71 21.04 -3.88
CA ARG A 71 17.43 22.16 -3.23
C ARG A 71 16.45 23.30 -2.93
N ALA A 72 15.57 23.10 -1.96
CA ALA A 72 14.72 24.15 -1.41
C ALA A 72 15.01 24.28 0.08
N ALA A 73 15.04 25.52 0.57
CA ALA A 73 15.33 25.85 1.96
C ALA A 73 14.50 25.00 2.95
N PRO A 74 15.06 24.60 4.11
CA PRO A 74 14.47 23.60 4.97
C PRO A 74 13.18 24.14 5.60
N ARG A 75 12.05 23.86 4.98
CA ARG A 75 10.79 23.81 5.71
C ARG A 75 10.67 22.39 6.22
N ARG A 76 11.07 22.21 7.48
CA ARG A 76 10.80 21.01 8.26
C ARG A 76 9.27 20.89 8.37
N ALA A 77 8.64 20.30 7.37
CA ALA A 77 7.21 20.03 7.42
C ALA A 77 7.05 18.84 8.37
N ASP A 78 6.63 19.12 9.60
CA ASP A 78 6.32 18.07 10.59
C ASP A 78 5.13 17.19 10.17
N ARG A 79 4.45 17.57 9.08
CA ARG A 79 3.35 16.84 8.43
C ARG A 79 3.51 16.88 6.92
N SER A 80 3.45 15.72 6.29
CA SER A 80 3.49 15.59 4.83
C SER A 80 2.35 14.70 4.36
N ASP A 81 1.51 15.23 3.46
CA ASP A 81 0.52 14.44 2.74
C ASP A 81 1.23 13.75 1.57
N ILE A 82 1.14 12.41 1.54
CA ILE A 82 1.89 11.55 0.62
C ILE A 82 0.90 10.86 -0.30
N PRO A 83 1.04 11.03 -1.63
CA PRO A 83 0.26 10.27 -2.58
C PRO A 83 0.73 8.81 -2.56
N VAL A 84 -0.21 7.91 -2.36
CA VAL A 84 -0.04 6.46 -2.46
C VAL A 84 -0.86 5.99 -3.65
N ILE A 85 -0.25 5.19 -4.50
CA ILE A 85 -0.92 4.48 -5.59
C ILE A 85 -0.89 2.98 -5.31
N CYS A 86 -1.90 2.25 -5.75
CA CYS A 86 -1.90 0.80 -5.69
C CYS A 86 -0.72 0.22 -6.50
N THR A 87 0.21 -0.47 -5.84
CA THR A 87 1.39 -1.11 -6.46
C THR A 87 1.29 -2.63 -6.59
N CYS A 88 0.10 -3.21 -6.48
CA CYS A 88 -0.06 -4.66 -6.58
C CYS A 88 0.31 -5.19 -7.97
N THR A 89 0.84 -6.41 -8.02
CA THR A 89 1.26 -7.07 -9.28
C THR A 89 0.17 -7.92 -9.92
N THR A 90 -0.99 -8.07 -9.26
CA THR A 90 -2.15 -8.80 -9.79
C THR A 90 -2.57 -8.24 -11.15
N PRO A 91 -2.83 -9.09 -12.17
CA PRO A 91 -3.37 -8.63 -13.44
C PRO A 91 -4.72 -7.93 -13.27
N HIS A 92 -4.91 -6.83 -13.98
CA HIS A 92 -6.17 -6.09 -14.03
C HIS A 92 -6.57 -5.92 -15.50
N PRO A 93 -7.83 -6.21 -15.88
CA PRO A 93 -8.34 -5.89 -17.21
C PRO A 93 -8.08 -4.43 -17.58
N ASP A 94 -7.80 -4.16 -18.84
CA ASP A 94 -7.58 -2.80 -19.38
C ASP A 94 -6.40 -2.03 -18.77
N ARG A 95 -5.51 -2.68 -18.01
CA ARG A 95 -4.28 -2.04 -17.51
C ARG A 95 -3.33 -1.74 -18.67
N PRO A 96 -2.87 -0.48 -18.83
CA PRO A 96 -1.80 -0.15 -19.78
C PRO A 96 -0.53 -0.98 -19.56
N GLU A 97 0.25 -1.20 -20.61
CA GLU A 97 1.45 -2.05 -20.55
C GLU A 97 2.53 -1.50 -19.62
N ASP A 98 2.62 -0.17 -19.50
CA ASP A 98 3.58 0.57 -18.69
C ASP A 98 3.10 0.86 -17.26
N GLU A 99 1.88 0.44 -16.91
CA GLU A 99 1.27 0.73 -15.61
C GLU A 99 1.29 -0.47 -14.63
N THR A 100 1.28 -0.15 -13.34
CA THR A 100 1.22 -1.14 -12.25
C THR A 100 -0.02 -0.94 -11.38
N GLY A 101 -0.56 -2.03 -10.84
CA GLY A 101 -1.73 -2.01 -9.97
C GLY A 101 -3.05 -1.81 -10.70
N CYS A 102 -4.08 -1.42 -9.94
CA CYS A 102 -5.44 -1.21 -10.46
C CYS A 102 -5.76 0.26 -10.83
N GLY A 103 -4.79 1.17 -10.68
CA GLY A 103 -4.96 2.62 -10.88
C GLY A 103 -5.58 3.37 -9.69
N ALA A 104 -5.98 2.69 -8.61
CA ALA A 104 -6.47 3.38 -7.42
C ALA A 104 -5.36 4.18 -6.72
N TYR A 105 -5.67 5.41 -6.30
CA TYR A 105 -4.76 6.28 -5.55
C TYR A 105 -5.47 6.98 -4.38
N TRP A 106 -4.71 7.36 -3.35
CA TRP A 106 -5.18 8.09 -2.17
C TRP A 106 -4.03 8.86 -1.53
N ASN A 107 -4.33 9.81 -0.64
CA ASN A 107 -3.31 10.51 0.14
C ASN A 107 -3.33 10.00 1.58
N VAL A 108 -2.15 9.76 2.14
CA VAL A 108 -1.98 9.49 3.58
C VAL A 108 -1.17 10.61 4.22
N ARG A 109 -1.45 10.90 5.48
CA ARG A 109 -0.66 11.85 6.26
C ARG A 109 0.36 11.10 7.11
N LEU A 110 1.64 11.43 6.97
CA LEU A 110 2.66 11.02 7.93
C LEU A 110 2.86 12.11 8.97
N GLU A 111 2.86 11.69 10.23
CA GLU A 111 3.13 12.52 11.39
C GLU A 111 4.35 11.92 12.11
N ARG A 112 5.37 12.74 12.38
CA ARG A 112 6.47 12.29 13.25
C ARG A 112 5.99 12.32 14.69
N ALA A 113 6.14 11.20 15.39
CA ALA A 113 5.90 11.09 16.82
C ALA A 113 7.04 11.73 17.62
#